data_AF-A0AAW1DVU0-F1
#
_entry.id   AF-A0AAW1DVU0-F1
#
_cell.length_a   1.000
_cell.length_b   1.000
_cell.length_c   1.000
_cell.angle_alpha   90.00
_cell.angle_beta   90.00
_cell.angle_gamma   90.00
#
_symmetry.space_group_name_H-M   'P 1'
#
loop_
_entity.id
_entity.type
_entity.pdbx_description
1 polymer ?
#
loop_
_entity_poly.entity_id
_entity_poly.type
_entity_poly.pdbx_seq_one_letter_code
_entity_poly.pdbx_strand_id
1 'polypeptide(L)' 'MDRYVTLILLFSGFSLSSCSRFPLRTYYYADLQMTWAEAQHYCREKYTDLATIESNEAGYILLSPLYGHGSG' A
#
# COMPACT_ATOMS: atom_id res chain seq x y z
N MET A 1 -8.47 -35.38 -31.69
CA MET A 1 -8.01 -33.96 -31.55
C MET A 1 -7.99 -33.53 -30.08
N ASP A 2 -8.13 -34.49 -29.16
CA ASP A 2 -8.54 -34.26 -27.78
C ASP A 2 -7.34 -34.05 -26.86
N ARG A 3 -6.23 -34.77 -27.11
CA ARG A 3 -4.97 -34.64 -26.36
C ARG A 3 -4.32 -33.26 -26.52
N TYR A 4 -4.47 -32.62 -27.69
CA TYR A 4 -3.91 -31.29 -27.96
C TYR A 4 -4.72 -30.21 -27.21
N VAL A 5 -6.04 -30.35 -27.15
CA VAL A 5 -6.92 -29.47 -26.37
C VAL A 5 -6.63 -29.58 -24.88
N THR A 6 -6.43 -30.81 -24.37
CA THR A 6 -6.02 -31.03 -22.96
C THR A 6 -4.68 -30.37 -22.65
N LEU A 7 -3.70 -30.43 -23.56
CA LEU A 7 -2.40 -29.78 -23.39
C LEU A 7 -2.53 -28.25 -23.39
N ILE A 8 -3.31 -27.68 -24.32
CA ILE A 8 -3.56 -26.23 -24.38
C ILE A 8 -4.15 -25.71 -23.06
N LEU A 9 -5.13 -26.41 -22.47
CA LEU A 9 -5.76 -26.01 -21.21
C LEU A 9 -4.80 -26.00 -20.02
N LEU A 10 -3.84 -26.93 -19.98
CA LEU A 10 -2.81 -26.99 -18.93
C LEU A 10 -1.79 -25.85 -19.05
N PHE A 11 -1.40 -25.48 -20.28
CA PHE A 11 -0.47 -24.37 -20.53
C PHE A 11 -1.14 -22.99 -20.40
N SER A 12 -2.42 -22.83 -20.78
CA SER A 12 -3.15 -21.57 -20.60
C SER A 12 -3.59 -21.34 -19.15
N GLY A 13 -3.82 -22.41 -18.38
CA GLY A 13 -4.17 -22.33 -16.96
C GLY A 13 -3.03 -21.88 -16.06
N PHE A 14 -1.77 -22.02 -16.49
CA PHE A 14 -0.60 -21.50 -15.77
C PHE A 14 -0.43 -19.98 -15.92
N SER A 15 -1.17 -19.35 -16.85
CA SER A 15 -1.12 -17.93 -17.18
C SER A 15 -2.21 -17.07 -16.51
N LEU A 16 -2.82 -17.53 -15.41
CA LEU A 16 -3.56 -16.63 -14.50
C LEU A 16 -2.68 -16.08 -13.36
N SER A 17 -1.37 -16.38 -13.38
CA SER A 17 -0.53 -16.31 -12.18
C SER A 17 0.17 -14.99 -11.88
N SER A 18 -0.13 -13.84 -12.51
CA SER A 18 0.64 -12.61 -12.17
C SER A 18 -0.04 -11.25 -12.26
N CYS A 19 -1.30 -11.14 -12.70
CA CYS A 19 -1.95 -9.82 -12.83
C CYS A 19 -2.87 -9.52 -11.64
N SER A 20 -2.31 -9.12 -10.49
CA SER A 20 -2.97 -8.28 -9.46
C SER A 20 -2.14 -8.13 -8.17
N ARG A 21 -0.85 -7.82 -8.27
CA ARG A 21 -0.11 -7.30 -7.10
C ARG A 21 0.27 -5.84 -7.31
N PHE A 22 -0.74 -4.99 -7.54
CA PHE A 22 -0.60 -3.58 -7.17
C PHE A 22 -0.71 -3.54 -5.64
N PRO A 23 0.36 -3.20 -4.91
CA PRO A 23 0.26 -3.10 -3.46
C PRO A 23 -0.67 -1.93 -3.12
N LEU A 24 -1.86 -2.24 -2.60
CA LEU A 24 -2.70 -1.26 -1.92
C LEU A 24 -1.90 -0.72 -0.73
N ARG A 25 -1.50 0.56 -0.79
CA ARG A 25 -0.84 1.24 0.33
C ARG A 25 -1.91 1.65 1.33
N THR A 26 -1.83 1.14 2.55
CA THR A 26 -2.66 1.56 3.68
C THR A 26 -1.86 2.49 4.57
N TYR A 27 -2.49 3.55 5.04
CA TYR A 27 -1.86 4.57 5.86
C TYR A 27 -2.52 4.64 7.23
N TYR A 28 -1.71 4.85 8.27
CA TYR A 28 -2.14 4.96 9.65
C TYR A 28 -1.66 6.29 10.23
N TYR A 29 -2.58 7.08 10.78
CA TYR A 29 -2.26 8.32 11.48
C TYR A 29 -2.02 8.02 12.96
N ALA A 30 -0.89 8.50 13.49
CA ALA A 30 -0.52 8.38 14.90
C ALA A 30 -0.39 9.77 15.50
N ASP A 31 -1.30 10.13 16.42
CA ASP A 31 -1.33 11.42 17.11
C ASP A 31 -0.44 11.41 18.35
N LEU A 32 0.87 11.24 18.13
CA LEU A 32 1.86 11.13 19.19
C LEU A 32 3.03 12.08 18.90
N GLN A 33 3.39 12.90 19.89
CA GLN A 33 4.53 13.81 19.75
C GLN A 33 5.84 13.04 19.93
N MET A 34 6.66 13.00 18.87
CA MET A 34 7.91 12.26 18.82
C MET A 34 8.91 12.94 17.89
N THR A 35 10.20 12.65 18.08
CA THR A 35 11.21 13.06 17.11
C THR A 35 11.08 12.27 15.81
N TRP A 36 11.64 12.77 14.71
CA TRP A 36 11.57 12.07 13.41
C TRP A 36 12.17 10.66 13.48
N ALA A 37 13.28 10.49 14.20
CA ALA A 37 13.94 9.19 14.35
C ALA A 37 13.09 8.21 15.17
N GLU A 38 12.46 8.68 16.25
CA GLU A 38 11.51 7.87 17.03
C GLU A 38 10.28 7.50 16.21
N ALA A 39 9.77 8.41 15.37
CA ALA A 39 8.66 8.13 14.46
C ALA A 39 8.98 7.07 13.43
N GLN A 40 10.15 7.19 12.81
CA GLN A 40 10.62 6.18 11.88
C GLN A 40 10.77 4.82 12.55
N HIS A 41 11.35 4.78 13.75
CA HIS A 41 11.51 3.55 14.51
C HIS A 41 10.16 2.93 14.87
N TYR A 42 9.25 3.73 15.43
CA TYR A 42 7.89 3.32 15.79
C TYR A 42 7.12 2.75 14.59
N CYS A 43 7.16 3.43 13.45
CA CYS A 43 6.49 2.97 12.24
C CYS A 43 7.09 1.66 11.70
N ARG A 44 8.39 1.44 11.81
CA ARG A 44 9.04 0.18 11.40
C ARG A 44 8.81 -0.97 12.37
N GLU A 45 8.58 -0.67 13.65
CA GLU A 45 8.26 -1.67 14.66
C GLU A 45 6.79 -2.13 14.57
N LYS A 46 5.87 -1.20 14.31
CA LYS A 46 4.42 -1.46 14.32
C LYS A 46 3.80 -1.67 12.93
N TYR A 47 4.40 -1.09 11.89
CA TYR A 47 3.88 -1.04 10.52
C TYR A 47 5.02 -1.28 9.51
N THR A 48 4.98 -0.63 8.34
CA THR A 48 6.02 -0.72 7.31
C THR A 48 7.11 0.34 7.49
N ASP A 49 6.76 1.62 7.33
CA ASP A 49 7.67 2.77 7.51
C ASP A 49 6.86 4.08 7.54
N LEU A 50 7.52 5.22 7.72
CA LEU A 50 6.92 6.54 7.57
C LEU A 50 6.33 6.74 6.16
N ALA A 51 5.14 7.33 6.11
CA ALA A 51 4.49 7.65 4.85
C ALA A 51 5.31 8.68 4.06
N THR A 52 5.63 8.36 2.81
CA THR A 52 6.27 9.29 1.87
C THR A 52 5.21 9.84 0.93
N ILE A 53 5.14 11.17 0.79
CA ILE A 53 4.21 11.85 -0.12
C ILE A 53 4.95 12.07 -1.43
N GLU A 54 4.75 11.15 -2.38
CA GLU A 54 5.41 11.22 -3.71
C GLU A 54 4.61 12.04 -4.73
N SER A 55 3.30 12.21 -4.51
CA SER A 55 2.41 12.97 -5.40
C SER A 55 1.46 13.88 -4.63
N ASN A 56 0.95 14.90 -5.33
CA ASN A 56 -0.05 15.82 -4.81
C ASN A 56 -1.35 15.11 -4.43
N GLU A 57 -1.81 14.10 -5.20
CA GLU A 57 -3.00 13.33 -4.82
C GLU A 57 -2.83 12.56 -3.49
N ALA A 58 -1.66 11.95 -3.25
CA ALA A 58 -1.39 11.26 -1.98
C ALA A 58 -1.33 12.25 -0.81
N GLY A 59 -0.83 13.47 -1.04
CA GLY A 59 -0.78 14.54 -0.06
C GLY A 59 -2.17 14.91 0.49
N TYR A 60 -3.15 15.13 -0.38
CA TYR A 60 -4.50 15.50 0.09
C TYR A 60 -5.14 14.42 0.98
N ILE A 61 -4.93 13.14 0.66
CA ILE A 61 -5.45 12.02 1.46
C ILE A 61 -4.77 11.98 2.83
N LEU A 62 -3.44 12.09 2.87
CA LEU A 62 -2.65 11.98 4.10
C LEU A 62 -2.72 13.22 5.00
N LEU A 63 -3.02 14.39 4.44
CA LEU A 63 -3.17 15.65 5.19
C LEU A 63 -4.60 15.87 5.72
N SER A 64 -5.59 15.10 5.25
CA SER A 64 -6.98 15.23 5.70
C SER A 64 -7.17 15.10 7.22
N PRO A 65 -6.50 14.18 7.94
CA PRO A 65 -6.62 14.09 9.40
C PRO A 65 -5.99 15.29 10.11
N LEU A 66 -4.96 15.91 9.51
CA LEU A 66 -4.26 17.08 10.08
C LEU A 66 -5.07 18.37 9.92
N TYR A 67 -5.77 18.54 8.79
CA TYR A 67 -6.58 19.73 8.53
C TYR A 67 -7.85 19.78 9.40
N GLY A 68 -8.39 18.62 9.78
CA GLY A 68 -9.57 18.52 10.65
C GLY A 68 -9.33 18.95 12.12
N HIS A 69 -8.08 19.13 12.54
CA HIS A 69 -7.72 19.53 13.91
C HIS A 69 -7.50 21.05 14.08
N GLY A 70 -7.45 21.81 12.98
CA GLY A 70 -7.07 23.23 12.98
C GLY A 70 -8.24 24.23 12.89
N SER A 71 -9.46 23.83 13.23
CA SER A 71 -10.63 24.74 13.28
C SER A 71 -11.06 24.96 14.73
N GLY A 72 -10.31 25.81 15.42
CA GLY A 72 -10.70 26.46 16.68
C GLY A 72 -10.68 27.97 16.48
#